data_AF-A0A0G1HUD4-F1
#
_entry.id   AF-A0A0G1HUD4-F1
#
_cell.length_a   1.000
_cell.length_b   1.000
_cell.length_c   1.000
_cell.angle_alpha   90.00
_cell.angle_beta   90.00
_cell.angle_gamma   90.00
#
_symmetry.space_group_name_H-M   'P 1'
#
loop_
_entity.id
_entity.type
_entity.pdbx_description
1 polymer ?
#
loop_
_entity_poly.entity_id
_entity_poly.type
_entity_poly.pdbx_seq_one_letter_code
_entity_poly.pdbx_strand_id
1 'polypeptide(L)' 'MPMPEIITTKIDRAELKRHVEEIFGDMVKFVVDIEKGILALGGEMHAE' A
#
# COMPACT_ATOMS: atom_id res chain seq x y z
N MET A 1 -3.49 -1.44 -14.04
CA MET A 1 -3.36 -0.95 -12.66
C MET A 1 -1.88 -0.88 -12.28
N PRO A 2 -1.46 0.02 -11.39
CA PRO A 2 -0.06 0.11 -10.96
C PRO A 2 0.38 -1.16 -10.22
N MET A 3 1.66 -1.49 -10.29
CA MET A 3 2.23 -2.59 -9.50
C MET A 3 2.20 -2.23 -8.00
N PRO A 4 2.11 -3.23 -7.09
CA PRO A 4 2.24 -2.99 -5.66
C PRO A 4 3.58 -2.34 -5.34
N GLU A 5 3.56 -1.33 -4.48
CA GLU A 5 4.75 -0.76 -3.88
C GLU A 5 5.09 -1.49 -2.58
N ILE A 6 6.37 -1.83 -2.39
CA ILE A 6 6.86 -2.45 -1.16
C ILE A 6 7.45 -1.37 -0.26
N ILE A 7 6.77 -1.15 0.87
CA ILE A 7 7.13 -0.18 1.88
C ILE A 7 7.89 -0.90 3.00
N THR A 8 9.14 -0.47 3.20
CA THR A 8 10.05 -0.97 4.25
C THR A 8 10.44 0.12 5.26
N THR A 9 10.07 1.37 4.97
CA THR A 9 10.33 2.53 5.83
C THR A 9 9.08 3.38 5.96
N LYS A 10 9.09 4.32 6.91
CA LYS A 10 7.94 5.19 7.14
C LYS A 10 7.78 6.16 5.97
N ILE A 11 6.68 6.05 5.24
CA ILE A 11 6.30 7.01 4.20
C ILE A 11 5.75 8.31 4.79
N ASP A 12 5.80 9.38 4.01
CA ASP A 12 5.22 10.65 4.40
C ASP A 12 3.72 10.76 4.03
N ARG A 13 3.09 11.85 4.47
CA ARG A 13 1.66 12.08 4.24
C ARG A 13 1.33 12.34 2.77
N ALA A 14 2.23 12.96 2.02
CA ALA A 14 2.00 13.26 0.61
C ALA A 14 2.05 11.97 -0.22
N GLU A 15 3.01 11.11 0.07
CA GLU A 15 3.14 9.78 -0.52
C GLU A 15 1.93 8.90 -0.24
N LEU A 16 1.48 8.84 1.02
CA LEU A 16 0.26 8.11 1.39
C LEU A 16 -0.98 8.63 0.64
N LYS A 17 -1.09 9.95 0.47
CA LYS A 17 -2.22 10.58 -0.23
C LYS A 17 -2.29 10.20 -1.71
N ARG A 18 -1.14 10.06 -2.39
CA ARG A 18 -1.10 9.57 -3.79
C ARG A 18 -1.72 8.19 -3.90
N HIS A 19 -1.39 7.29 -2.98
CA HIS A 19 -1.94 5.93 -3.02
C HIS A 19 -3.43 5.85 -2.69
N VAL A 20 -3.93 6.73 -1.82
CA VAL A 20 -5.37 6.84 -1.52
C VAL A 20 -6.15 7.19 -2.79
N GLU A 21 -5.65 8.16 -3.57
CA GLU A 21 -6.31 8.68 -4.77
C GLU A 21 -6.32 7.69 -5.94
N GLU A 22 -5.40 6.71 -5.98
CA GLU A 22 -5.24 5.78 -7.11
C GLU A 22 -6.25 4.63 -7.16
N ILE A 23 -6.81 4.19 -6.02
CA ILE A 23 -7.67 2.98 -5.98
C ILE A 23 -9.01 3.20 -5.29
N PHE A 24 -9.03 3.65 -4.03
CA PHE A 24 -10.27 3.74 -3.24
C PHE A 24 -10.73 5.16 -2.94
N GLY A 25 -9.96 6.19 -3.34
CA GLY A 25 -10.34 7.61 -3.26
C GLY A 25 -10.23 8.25 -1.87
N ASP A 26 -10.72 7.57 -0.83
CA ASP A 26 -10.65 8.04 0.57
C ASP A 26 -10.02 7.02 1.54
N MET A 27 -9.73 5.82 1.03
CA MET A 27 -9.18 4.68 1.78
C MET A 27 -7.93 4.12 1.09
N VAL A 28 -7.09 3.41 1.85
CA VAL A 28 -6.08 2.50 1.29
C VAL A 28 -6.22 1.13 1.91
N LYS A 29 -5.95 0.10 1.11
CA LYS A 29 -5.76 -1.27 1.58
C LYS A 29 -4.32 -1.67 1.31
N PHE A 30 -3.74 -2.40 2.25
CA PHE A 30 -2.40 -2.96 2.15
C PHE A 30 -2.36 -4.34 2.81
N VAL A 31 -1.33 -5.11 2.47
CA VAL A 31 -1.03 -6.41 3.08
C VAL A 31 0.30 -6.28 3.83
N VAL A 32 0.39 -6.86 5.02
CA VAL A 32 1.60 -6.82 5.86
C VAL A 32 2.15 -8.22 6.00
N ASP A 33 3.45 -8.37 5.76
CA ASP A 33 4.22 -9.52 6.20
C ASP A 33 4.93 -9.13 7.50
N ILE A 34 4.45 -9.68 8.63
CA ILE A 34 4.94 -9.36 9.97
C ILE A 34 6.34 -9.92 10.20
N GLU A 35 6.63 -11.11 9.66
CA GLU A 35 7.93 -11.77 9.83
C GLU A 35 9.02 -10.98 9.10
N LYS A 36 8.72 -10.45 7.91
CA LYS A 36 9.65 -9.63 7.14
C LYS A 36 9.60 -8.15 7.50
N GLY A 37 8.59 -7.70 8.23
CA GLY A 37 8.41 -6.28 8.58
C GLY A 37 8.18 -5.39 7.36
N ILE A 38 7.49 -5.90 6.33
CA ILE A 38 7.22 -5.18 5.08
C ILE A 38 5.72 -5.03 4.84
N LEU A 39 5.37 -3.98 4.12
CA LEU A 39 4.01 -3.67 3.73
C LEU A 39 3.94 -3.57 2.20
N ALA A 40 2.96 -4.24 1.59
CA ALA A 40 2.66 -4.12 0.17
C ALA A 40 1.40 -3.28 -0.01
N LEU A 41 1.50 -2.17 -0.75
CA LEU A 41 0.41 -1.22 -0.95
C LEU A 41 0.11 -1.07 -2.44
N GLY A 42 -1.18 -1.10 -2.79
CA GLY A 42 -1.62 -1.12 -4.18
C GLY A 42 -1.56 -2.52 -4.82
N GLY A 43 -2.28 -2.69 -5.92
CA GLY A 43 -2.42 -3.96 -6.64
C GLY A 43 -3.77 -4.66 -6.44
N GLU A 44 -4.11 -5.58 -7.35
CA GLU A 44 -5.36 -6.36 -7.33
C GLU A 44 -5.28 -7.60 -6.42
N MET A 45 -4.12 -7.91 -5.85
CA MET A 45 -3.96 -9.15 -5.09
C MET A 45 -4.67 -9.05 -3.74
N HIS A 46 -5.61 -9.98 -3.51
CA HIS A 46 -6.28 -10.13 -2.24
C HIS A 46 -5.49 -11.12 -1.37
N ALA A 47 -5.16 -10.73 -0.15
CA ALA A 47 -4.89 -11.69 0.91
C ALA A 47 -6.26 -12.17 1.42
N GLU A 48 -6.50 -13.48 1.28
CA GLU A 48 -7.66 -14.18 1.86
C GLU A 48 -7.41 -14.54 3.32
#